data_AF-M0CBS7-F1
#
_entry.id   AF-M0CBS7-F1
#
_cell.length_a   1.000
_cell.length_b   1.000
_cell.length_c   1.000
_cell.angle_alpha   90.00
_cell.angle_beta   90.00
_cell.angle_gamma   90.00
#
_symmetry.space_group_name_H-M   'P 1'
#
loop_
_entity.id
_entity.type
_entity.pdbx_description
1 polymer ?
#
loop_
_entity_poly.entity_id
_entity_poly.type
_entity_poly.pdbx_seq_one_letter_code
_entity_poly.pdbx_strand_id
1 'polypeptide(L)'
;MQYQELGDSGVEVSEVGFGAWVVGTDWWGDRSEDDALEMIRYAVEQGITYFDTGDVYGHGRSEELVGEALSEFRDEVTIATKVGYDFYNNPQAGHGELPKEMDPEYLRDAVEQSLDRLGVDSVDVLQLHNADVDEITPDVLELLDELEEEGLIDATGLALGPSIGWLAEGDLAIEEEFDSVQLVWNVLEQEVGNHFLETIEETGSSTSLIPRVPHSSGILNEQVTPDTELGEGDHRGFRPDEWYETGWEKLEKLRFLERDGERTMGQASIAWLLSHEPVATVTPTFRTRDDIDEWTAASDVPKLSAEELARVEELYENDFDIDRDDGMDSLRSSVDGADIESAGLDKLAAD
;
A
#
# COMPACT_ATOMS: atom_id res chain seq x y z
N MET A 1 -17.26 -8.37 5.51
CA MET A 1 -15.90 -8.02 5.92
C MET A 1 -15.34 -9.14 6.78
N GLN A 2 -14.18 -9.66 6.40
CA GLN A 2 -13.35 -10.56 7.21
C GLN A 2 -12.14 -9.79 7.77
N TYR A 3 -11.46 -10.41 8.72
CA TYR A 3 -10.34 -9.83 9.46
C TYR A 3 -9.18 -10.82 9.50
N GLN A 4 -7.96 -10.31 9.47
CA GLN A 4 -6.71 -11.06 9.50
C GLN A 4 -5.79 -10.50 10.59
N GLU A 5 -4.86 -11.31 11.06
CA GLU A 5 -3.76 -10.85 11.91
C GLU A 5 -2.61 -10.35 11.04
N LEU A 6 -1.94 -9.27 11.46
CA LEU A 6 -0.76 -8.74 10.77
C LEU A 6 0.48 -9.50 11.23
N GLY A 7 0.93 -10.45 10.42
CA GLY A 7 1.98 -11.39 10.77
C GLY A 7 1.62 -12.17 12.03
N ASP A 8 2.52 -12.18 13.01
CA ASP A 8 2.30 -12.76 14.35
C ASP A 8 2.20 -11.69 15.46
N SER A 9 1.97 -10.42 15.08
CA SER A 9 1.95 -9.27 16.02
C SER A 9 0.77 -9.28 17.00
N GLY A 10 -0.30 -10.03 16.72
CA GLY A 10 -1.57 -9.92 17.41
C GLY A 10 -2.43 -8.72 17.01
N VAL A 11 -1.97 -7.87 16.07
CA VAL A 11 -2.74 -6.75 15.54
C VAL A 11 -3.73 -7.25 14.48
N GLU A 12 -5.03 -7.05 14.71
CA GLU A 12 -6.10 -7.44 13.77
C GLU A 12 -6.38 -6.31 12.76
N VAL A 13 -6.53 -6.67 11.48
CA VAL A 13 -6.83 -5.75 10.37
C VAL A 13 -8.00 -6.25 9.53
N SER A 14 -8.80 -5.36 8.98
CA SER A 14 -9.82 -5.72 7.97
C SER A 14 -9.15 -6.06 6.63
N GLU A 15 -9.64 -7.08 5.92
CA GLU A 15 -9.07 -7.49 4.61
C GLU A 15 -9.03 -6.35 3.58
N VAL A 16 -9.95 -5.38 3.69
CA VAL A 16 -9.89 -4.11 2.96
C VAL A 16 -9.66 -2.98 3.97
N GLY A 17 -8.55 -2.27 3.82
CA GLY A 17 -8.17 -1.12 4.64
C GLY A 17 -8.51 0.21 3.98
N PHE A 18 -8.35 1.30 4.72
CA PHE A 18 -8.53 2.67 4.23
C PHE A 18 -7.19 3.39 4.10
N GLY A 19 -6.74 3.64 2.87
CA GLY A 19 -5.57 4.49 2.61
C GLY A 19 -5.93 5.98 2.71
N ALA A 20 -5.42 6.67 3.72
CA ALA A 20 -5.77 8.05 4.06
C ALA A 20 -5.00 9.12 3.25
N TRP A 21 -4.09 8.73 2.35
CA TRP A 21 -3.33 9.70 1.55
C TRP A 21 -4.24 10.72 0.81
N VAL A 22 -5.38 10.26 0.32
CA VAL A 22 -6.35 11.11 -0.37
C VAL A 22 -6.99 12.15 0.55
N VAL A 23 -7.24 11.84 1.83
CA VAL A 23 -7.92 12.79 2.74
C VAL A 23 -6.98 13.90 3.20
N GLY A 24 -5.67 13.64 3.25
CA GLY A 24 -4.67 14.62 3.63
C GLY A 24 -4.13 15.48 2.50
N THR A 25 -4.39 15.16 1.22
CA THR A 25 -3.77 15.85 0.09
C THR A 25 -4.76 16.28 -0.99
N ASP A 26 -4.51 17.44 -1.60
CA ASP A 26 -5.35 17.99 -2.68
C ASP A 26 -5.02 17.40 -4.07
N TRP A 27 -4.24 16.31 -4.14
CA TRP A 27 -3.71 15.75 -5.39
C TRP A 27 -4.79 15.14 -6.30
N TRP A 28 -6.00 14.91 -5.77
CA TRP A 28 -7.17 14.43 -6.51
C TRP A 28 -8.31 15.46 -6.60
N GLY A 29 -8.02 16.73 -6.30
CA GLY A 29 -8.97 17.84 -6.27
C GLY A 29 -9.33 18.32 -4.86
N ASP A 30 -10.05 19.44 -4.80
CA ASP A 30 -10.49 20.03 -3.53
C ASP A 30 -11.53 19.13 -2.84
N ARG A 31 -11.20 18.64 -1.64
CA ARG A 31 -12.15 18.01 -0.71
C ARG A 31 -12.28 18.87 0.54
N SER A 32 -13.50 19.06 1.03
CA SER A 32 -13.69 19.74 2.31
C SER A 32 -13.29 18.83 3.48
N GLU A 33 -12.85 19.44 4.57
CA GLU A 33 -12.57 18.74 5.83
C GLU A 33 -13.77 17.92 6.32
N ASP A 34 -14.97 18.48 6.27
CA ASP A 34 -16.20 17.77 6.65
C ASP A 34 -16.40 16.50 5.80
N ASP A 35 -16.18 16.58 4.48
CA ASP A 35 -16.29 15.42 3.59
C ASP A 35 -15.22 14.36 3.90
N ALA A 36 -14.00 14.77 4.28
CA ALA A 36 -12.94 13.85 4.66
C ALA A 36 -13.27 13.10 5.95
N LEU A 37 -13.72 13.83 6.99
CA LEU A 37 -14.15 13.24 8.26
C LEU A 37 -15.35 12.30 8.08
N GLU A 38 -16.34 12.71 7.29
CA GLU A 38 -17.49 11.85 6.97
C GLU A 38 -17.09 10.60 6.21
N MET A 39 -16.12 10.68 5.29
CA MET A 39 -15.65 9.53 4.53
C MET A 39 -14.95 8.49 5.42
N ILE A 40 -14.08 8.93 6.34
CA ILE A 40 -13.39 8.04 7.28
C ILE A 40 -14.42 7.36 8.20
N ARG A 41 -15.36 8.13 8.77
CA ARG A 41 -16.42 7.56 9.62
C ARG A 41 -17.29 6.58 8.86
N TYR A 42 -17.61 6.87 7.60
CA TYR A 42 -18.38 5.97 6.75
C TYR A 42 -17.63 4.67 6.46
N ALA A 43 -16.30 4.70 6.31
CA ALA A 43 -15.48 3.49 6.17
C ALA A 43 -15.60 2.58 7.40
N VAL A 44 -15.59 3.14 8.62
CA VAL A 44 -15.87 2.40 9.86
C VAL A 44 -17.27 1.77 9.82
N GLU A 45 -18.29 2.51 9.39
CA GLU A 45 -19.66 1.98 9.24
C GLU A 45 -19.76 0.81 8.25
N GLN A 46 -18.88 0.73 7.24
CA GLN A 46 -18.78 -0.39 6.31
C GLN A 46 -17.91 -1.55 6.82
N GLY A 47 -17.42 -1.47 8.07
CA GLY A 47 -16.67 -2.53 8.74
C GLY A 47 -15.17 -2.50 8.52
N ILE A 48 -14.62 -1.45 7.88
CA ILE A 48 -13.17 -1.25 7.80
C ILE A 48 -12.65 -0.94 9.21
N THR A 49 -11.63 -1.66 9.64
CA THR A 49 -10.94 -1.44 10.91
C THR A 49 -9.50 -0.98 10.72
N TYR A 50 -8.86 -1.24 9.58
CA TYR A 50 -7.49 -0.81 9.31
C TYR A 50 -7.43 0.53 8.57
N PHE A 51 -6.78 1.53 9.16
CA PHE A 51 -6.61 2.88 8.60
C PHE A 51 -5.13 3.20 8.46
N ASP A 52 -4.66 3.33 7.23
CA ASP A 52 -3.26 3.61 6.89
C ASP A 52 -3.10 5.09 6.51
N THR A 53 -2.32 5.82 7.29
CA THR A 53 -1.96 7.23 7.05
C THR A 53 -0.44 7.39 7.00
N GLY A 54 0.08 8.62 7.06
CA GLY A 54 1.50 8.92 7.11
C GLY A 54 1.71 10.38 7.47
N ASP A 55 2.76 10.66 8.25
CA ASP A 55 3.05 12.00 8.77
C ASP A 55 3.20 13.05 7.66
N VAL A 56 3.82 12.67 6.55
CA VAL A 56 4.10 13.55 5.42
C VAL A 56 2.83 13.87 4.60
N TYR A 57 1.75 13.08 4.74
CA TYR A 57 0.53 13.27 3.96
C TYR A 57 -0.17 14.57 4.36
N GLY A 58 -0.06 15.57 3.49
CA GLY A 58 -0.55 16.92 3.78
C GLY A 58 0.24 17.61 4.88
N HIS A 59 1.51 17.23 5.11
CA HIS A 59 2.36 17.77 6.18
C HIS A 59 1.71 17.68 7.56
N GLY A 60 1.26 16.48 7.92
CA GLY A 60 0.57 16.16 9.17
C GLY A 60 -0.95 16.20 9.07
N ARG A 61 -1.52 16.82 8.03
CA ARG A 61 -2.97 17.02 7.94
C ARG A 61 -3.76 15.72 7.89
N SER A 62 -3.23 14.70 7.22
CA SER A 62 -3.89 13.38 7.16
C SER A 62 -4.09 12.77 8.54
N GLU A 63 -3.05 12.84 9.39
CA GLU A 63 -3.09 12.34 10.76
C GLU A 63 -4.09 13.10 11.64
N GLU A 64 -4.13 14.44 11.53
CA GLU A 64 -5.13 15.24 12.26
C GLU A 64 -6.57 14.81 11.91
N LEU A 65 -6.86 14.61 10.63
CA LEU A 65 -8.18 14.21 10.15
C LEU A 65 -8.54 12.77 10.57
N VAL A 66 -7.58 11.85 10.47
CA VAL A 66 -7.76 10.45 10.90
C VAL A 66 -8.01 10.39 12.40
N GLY A 67 -7.19 11.08 13.21
CA GLY A 67 -7.35 11.18 14.65
C GLY A 67 -8.71 11.74 15.06
N GLU A 68 -9.11 12.87 14.47
CA GLU A 68 -10.41 13.48 14.75
C GLU A 68 -11.58 12.54 14.38
N ALA A 69 -11.54 11.94 13.19
CA ALA A 69 -12.60 11.08 12.70
C ALA A 69 -12.76 9.79 13.50
N LEU A 70 -11.65 9.19 13.94
CA LEU A 70 -11.60 7.90 14.63
C LEU A 70 -11.63 8.00 16.16
N SER A 71 -11.58 9.20 16.72
CA SER A 71 -11.58 9.41 18.18
C SER A 71 -12.72 8.71 18.94
N GLU A 72 -13.91 8.60 18.33
CA GLU A 72 -15.06 7.89 18.91
C GLU A 72 -15.02 6.36 18.71
N PHE A 73 -14.08 5.86 17.90
CA PHE A 73 -13.95 4.47 17.48
C PHE A 73 -12.59 3.86 17.83
N ARG A 74 -11.72 4.55 18.61
CA ARG A 74 -10.32 4.15 18.81
C ARG A 74 -10.14 2.70 19.27
N ASP A 75 -11.02 2.19 20.13
CA ASP A 75 -10.98 0.81 20.64
C ASP A 75 -11.47 -0.23 19.62
N GLU A 76 -11.97 0.19 18.46
CA GLU A 76 -12.56 -0.65 17.41
C GLU A 76 -11.74 -0.63 16.10
N VAL A 77 -10.67 0.16 16.04
CA VAL A 77 -9.88 0.39 14.81
C VAL A 77 -8.40 0.27 15.08
N THR A 78 -7.68 -0.13 14.03
CA THR A 78 -6.24 -0.25 13.93
C THR A 78 -5.73 0.92 13.09
N ILE A 79 -4.90 1.77 13.68
CA ILE A 79 -4.30 2.94 13.03
C ILE A 79 -2.84 2.62 12.72
N ALA A 80 -2.51 2.66 11.43
CA ALA A 80 -1.14 2.62 10.94
C ALA A 80 -0.69 4.02 10.51
N THR A 81 0.51 4.43 10.92
CA THR A 81 1.16 5.63 10.37
C THR A 81 2.56 5.32 9.87
N LYS A 82 3.17 6.29 9.21
CA LYS A 82 4.54 6.21 8.68
C LYS A 82 5.34 7.44 9.07
N VAL A 83 6.64 7.24 9.27
CA VAL A 83 7.62 8.28 9.59
C VAL A 83 8.88 8.13 8.75
N GLY A 84 9.69 9.18 8.68
CA GLY A 84 11.01 9.15 8.02
C GLY A 84 11.23 10.24 6.98
N TYR A 85 10.22 11.04 6.63
CA TYR A 85 10.41 12.22 5.78
C TYR A 85 10.54 13.50 6.61
N ASP A 86 11.56 14.31 6.31
CA ASP A 86 11.75 15.63 6.95
C ASP A 86 10.94 16.73 6.26
N PHE A 87 9.64 16.74 6.52
CA PHE A 87 8.77 17.87 6.14
C PHE A 87 8.79 19.03 7.16
N TYR A 88 9.38 18.82 8.35
CA TYR A 88 9.47 19.86 9.38
C TYR A 88 10.45 20.98 8.98
N ASN A 89 11.52 20.63 8.27
CA ASN A 89 12.53 21.59 7.82
C ASN A 89 12.51 21.85 6.30
N ASN A 90 11.74 21.07 5.53
CA ASN A 90 11.71 21.17 4.07
C ASN A 90 10.29 21.44 3.55
N PRO A 91 10.06 22.58 2.87
CA PRO A 91 8.76 22.83 2.24
C PRO A 91 8.55 21.93 1.03
N GLN A 92 7.30 21.50 0.80
CA GLN A 92 6.94 20.71 -0.38
C GLN A 92 7.24 21.50 -1.66
N ALA A 93 8.04 20.92 -2.55
CA ALA A 93 8.41 21.51 -3.83
C ALA A 93 7.84 20.67 -4.99
N GLY A 94 6.60 20.93 -5.36
CA GLY A 94 5.89 20.15 -6.39
C GLY A 94 5.63 18.71 -5.93
N HIS A 95 5.64 17.75 -6.86
CA HIS A 95 5.44 16.32 -6.58
C HIS A 95 6.74 15.57 -6.27
N GLY A 96 7.84 16.28 -6.02
CA GLY A 96 9.11 15.66 -5.65
C GLY A 96 9.06 15.04 -4.25
N GLU A 97 9.82 13.96 -4.08
CA GLU A 97 10.05 13.33 -2.78
C GLU A 97 10.81 14.29 -1.84
N LEU A 98 10.41 14.31 -0.57
CA LEU A 98 11.10 15.08 0.46
C LEU A 98 12.37 14.34 0.92
N PRO A 99 13.37 15.04 1.49
CA PRO A 99 14.50 14.37 2.11
C PRO A 99 14.03 13.40 3.20
N LYS A 100 14.62 12.21 3.21
CA LYS A 100 14.45 11.25 4.30
C LYS A 100 15.43 11.56 5.44
N GLU A 101 15.01 11.28 6.66
CA GLU A 101 15.81 11.31 7.87
C GLU A 101 15.43 10.11 8.74
N MET A 102 16.39 9.22 8.95
CA MET A 102 16.21 7.92 9.60
C MET A 102 17.06 7.79 10.87
N ASP A 103 17.76 8.85 11.30
CA ASP A 103 18.44 8.86 12.60
C ASP A 103 17.45 8.61 13.76
N PRO A 104 17.78 7.77 14.76
CA PRO A 104 16.85 7.40 15.83
C PRO A 104 16.24 8.56 16.63
N GLU A 105 17.02 9.63 16.87
CA GLU A 105 16.52 10.83 17.55
C GLU A 105 15.40 11.50 16.75
N TYR A 106 15.56 11.58 15.42
CA TYR A 106 14.55 12.14 14.53
C TYR A 106 13.32 11.25 14.45
N LEU A 107 13.49 9.94 14.27
CA LEU A 107 12.38 9.00 14.18
C LEU A 107 11.51 9.02 15.44
N ARG A 108 12.12 9.05 16.63
CA ARG A 108 11.39 9.18 17.89
C ARG A 108 10.60 10.50 17.96
N ASP A 109 11.22 11.63 17.62
CA ASP A 109 10.55 12.93 17.55
C ASP A 109 9.39 12.92 16.53
N ALA A 110 9.54 12.23 15.41
CA ALA A 110 8.49 12.10 14.39
C ALA A 110 7.31 11.24 14.88
N VAL A 111 7.58 10.15 15.61
CA VAL A 111 6.56 9.31 16.25
C VAL A 111 5.78 10.11 17.28
N GLU A 112 6.45 10.81 18.21
CA GLU A 112 5.79 11.62 19.23
C GLU A 112 4.89 12.70 18.62
N GLN A 113 5.33 13.34 17.54
CA GLN A 113 4.53 14.33 16.83
C GLN A 113 3.35 13.70 16.07
N SER A 114 3.50 12.48 15.57
CA SER A 114 2.40 11.73 14.94
C SER A 114 1.32 11.38 15.95
N LEU A 115 1.71 10.93 17.15
CA LEU A 115 0.80 10.66 18.27
C LEU A 115 0.02 11.93 18.69
N ASP A 116 0.68 13.08 18.77
CA ASP A 116 0.03 14.36 19.10
C ASP A 116 -1.01 14.76 18.03
N ARG A 117 -0.67 14.64 16.74
CA ARG A 117 -1.60 14.95 15.63
C ARG A 117 -2.78 13.99 15.59
N LEU A 118 -2.55 12.69 15.78
CA LEU A 118 -3.60 11.68 15.87
C LEU A 118 -4.44 11.83 17.14
N GLY A 119 -3.91 12.48 18.18
CA GLY A 119 -4.57 12.62 19.48
C GLY A 119 -4.69 11.29 20.23
N VAL A 120 -3.69 10.41 20.09
CA VAL A 120 -3.65 9.07 20.70
C VAL A 120 -2.39 8.89 21.53
N ASP A 121 -2.42 7.95 22.48
CA ASP A 121 -1.25 7.60 23.30
C ASP A 121 -0.33 6.57 22.61
N SER A 122 -0.86 5.80 21.66
CA SER A 122 -0.15 4.80 20.85
C SER A 122 -0.82 4.58 19.50
N VAL A 123 -0.04 4.10 18.52
CA VAL A 123 -0.54 3.61 17.22
C VAL A 123 -0.37 2.10 17.15
N ASP A 124 -1.24 1.43 16.40
CA ASP A 124 -1.21 -0.04 16.36
C ASP A 124 -0.12 -0.54 15.39
N VAL A 125 0.21 0.23 14.34
CA VAL A 125 1.32 -0.10 13.41
C VAL A 125 2.15 1.15 13.09
N LEU A 126 3.47 1.05 13.22
CA LEU A 126 4.41 2.06 12.75
C LEU A 126 5.22 1.55 11.57
N GLN A 127 5.18 2.26 10.45
CA GLN A 127 5.94 1.93 9.25
C GLN A 127 7.09 2.91 9.02
N LEU A 128 8.27 2.42 8.68
CA LEU A 128 9.32 3.26 8.09
C LEU A 128 8.91 3.61 6.64
N HIS A 129 8.96 4.88 6.28
CA HIS A 129 8.47 5.36 5.00
C HIS A 129 9.61 5.46 3.97
N ASN A 130 9.60 4.55 2.99
CA ASN A 130 10.55 4.48 1.87
C ASN A 130 12.01 4.47 2.31
N ALA A 131 12.33 3.86 3.45
CA ALA A 131 13.69 3.74 3.95
C ALA A 131 14.53 2.85 3.02
N ASP A 132 15.75 3.30 2.69
CA ASP A 132 16.73 2.51 1.94
C ASP A 132 17.41 1.49 2.85
N VAL A 133 17.98 0.41 2.30
CA VAL A 133 18.68 -0.63 3.08
C VAL A 133 19.74 -0.05 4.02
N ASP A 134 20.52 0.95 3.58
CA ASP A 134 21.59 1.53 4.39
C ASP A 134 21.10 2.51 5.48
N GLU A 135 19.84 2.94 5.41
CA GLU A 135 19.19 3.77 6.42
C GLU A 135 18.59 2.94 7.57
N ILE A 136 18.25 1.66 7.33
CA ILE A 136 17.74 0.73 8.34
C ILE A 136 18.94 0.14 9.11
N THR A 137 19.52 0.96 9.98
CA THR A 137 20.69 0.58 10.80
C THR A 137 20.28 -0.21 12.04
N PRO A 138 21.20 -0.93 12.71
CA PRO A 138 20.90 -1.58 13.99
C PRO A 138 20.38 -0.63 15.07
N ASP A 139 20.80 0.63 15.06
CA ASP A 139 20.30 1.63 16.02
C ASP A 139 18.84 2.03 15.72
N VAL A 140 18.40 1.92 14.45
CA VAL A 140 17.00 2.12 14.04
C VAL A 140 16.15 0.93 14.45
N LEU A 141 16.64 -0.30 14.26
CA LEU A 141 15.95 -1.51 14.72
C LEU A 141 15.81 -1.51 16.26
N GLU A 142 16.87 -1.16 16.99
CA GLU A 142 16.82 -1.02 18.46
C GLU A 142 15.80 0.05 18.90
N LEU A 143 15.65 1.15 18.15
CA LEU A 143 14.59 2.13 18.42
C LEU A 143 13.19 1.55 18.23
N LEU A 144 12.95 0.77 17.17
CA LEU A 144 11.64 0.15 16.95
C LEU A 144 11.28 -0.79 18.10
N ASP A 145 12.23 -1.61 18.56
CA ASP A 145 12.07 -2.45 19.76
C ASP A 145 11.75 -1.61 21.01
N GLU A 146 12.46 -0.50 21.23
CA GLU A 146 12.19 0.40 22.36
C GLU A 146 10.78 1.00 22.32
N LEU A 147 10.31 1.41 21.15
CA LEU A 147 8.97 1.99 20.98
C LEU A 147 7.87 0.97 21.28
N GLU A 148 8.09 -0.30 20.90
CA GLU A 148 7.19 -1.41 21.23
C GLU A 148 7.22 -1.72 22.74
N GLU A 149 8.40 -1.82 23.34
CA GLU A 149 8.55 -2.04 24.80
C GLU A 149 7.91 -0.93 25.64
N GLU A 150 7.94 0.32 25.16
CA GLU A 150 7.28 1.47 25.76
C GLU A 150 5.74 1.47 25.57
N GLY A 151 5.23 0.64 24.66
CA GLY A 151 3.82 0.56 24.30
C GLY A 151 3.33 1.74 23.46
N LEU A 152 4.25 2.39 22.72
CA LEU A 152 3.90 3.47 21.77
C LEU A 152 3.45 2.90 20.43
N ILE A 153 3.90 1.68 20.10
CA ILE A 153 3.52 0.92 18.91
C ILE A 153 3.21 -0.53 19.28
N ASP A 154 2.34 -1.22 18.52
CA ASP A 154 2.04 -2.65 18.71
C ASP A 154 2.60 -3.55 17.59
N ALA A 155 2.98 -2.97 16.44
CA ALA A 155 3.58 -3.67 15.31
C ALA A 155 4.46 -2.73 14.47
N THR A 156 5.38 -3.32 13.72
CA THR A 156 6.33 -2.64 12.84
C THR A 156 6.04 -2.92 11.36
N GLY A 157 6.46 -2.01 10.49
CA GLY A 157 6.42 -2.27 9.07
C GLY A 157 7.37 -1.42 8.24
N LEU A 158 7.46 -1.76 6.96
CA LEU A 158 8.20 -0.99 5.97
C LEU A 158 7.27 -0.68 4.79
N ALA A 159 7.06 0.61 4.52
CA ALA A 159 6.33 1.04 3.34
C ALA A 159 7.30 1.37 2.22
N LEU A 160 7.24 0.60 1.13
CA LEU A 160 8.14 0.74 0.00
C LEU A 160 7.72 1.88 -0.93
N GLY A 161 8.70 2.51 -1.57
CA GLY A 161 8.52 3.67 -2.44
C GLY A 161 7.70 3.42 -3.71
N PRO A 162 7.28 4.49 -4.41
CA PRO A 162 6.46 4.40 -5.61
C PRO A 162 7.23 3.96 -6.86
N SER A 163 8.55 4.12 -6.86
CA SER A 163 9.46 3.67 -7.91
C SER A 163 9.61 2.16 -7.80
N ILE A 164 9.59 1.40 -8.90
CA ILE A 164 9.89 -0.05 -8.86
C ILE A 164 11.38 -0.20 -8.50
N GLY A 165 11.79 -1.23 -7.76
CA GLY A 165 13.20 -1.38 -7.35
C GLY A 165 13.50 -1.26 -5.86
N TRP A 166 12.58 -1.75 -5.03
CA TRP A 166 12.73 -1.87 -3.58
C TRP A 166 12.81 -3.33 -3.14
N LEU A 167 13.33 -4.23 -4.00
CA LEU A 167 13.40 -5.64 -3.67
C LEU A 167 14.35 -5.84 -2.49
N ALA A 168 15.48 -5.12 -2.49
CA ALA A 168 16.45 -5.18 -1.42
C ALA A 168 15.87 -4.73 -0.07
N GLU A 169 15.09 -3.66 -0.06
CA GLU A 169 14.45 -3.13 1.14
C GLU A 169 13.35 -4.03 1.66
N GLY A 170 12.53 -4.61 0.77
CA GLY A 170 11.51 -5.58 1.17
C GLY A 170 12.11 -6.90 1.65
N ASP A 171 13.17 -7.40 1.00
CA ASP A 171 13.90 -8.59 1.44
C ASP A 171 14.51 -8.35 2.84
N LEU A 172 15.15 -7.21 3.05
CA LEU A 172 15.66 -6.82 4.37
C LEU A 172 14.53 -6.80 5.42
N ALA A 173 13.38 -6.21 5.12
CA ALA A 173 12.27 -6.16 6.07
C ALA A 173 11.73 -7.55 6.41
N ILE A 174 11.67 -8.47 5.43
CA ILE A 174 11.24 -9.86 5.65
C ILE A 174 12.29 -10.62 6.49
N GLU A 175 13.58 -10.41 6.22
CA GLU A 175 14.71 -11.05 6.92
C GLU A 175 14.86 -10.55 8.37
N GLU A 176 14.60 -9.26 8.61
CA GLU A 176 14.58 -8.63 9.94
C GLU A 176 13.21 -8.78 10.65
N GLU A 177 12.34 -9.65 10.14
CA GLU A 177 11.05 -10.03 10.74
C GLU A 177 10.10 -8.85 11.04
N PHE A 178 10.07 -7.81 10.21
CA PHE A 178 9.03 -6.78 10.29
C PHE A 178 7.65 -7.41 10.15
N ASP A 179 6.66 -6.94 10.92
CA ASP A 179 5.31 -7.52 10.87
C ASP A 179 4.62 -7.30 9.52
N SER A 180 5.00 -6.23 8.80
CA SER A 180 4.41 -5.90 7.51
C SER A 180 5.31 -5.20 6.51
N VAL A 181 5.08 -5.47 5.22
CA VAL A 181 5.66 -4.74 4.09
C VAL A 181 4.54 -4.21 3.20
N GLN A 182 4.46 -2.89 3.05
CA GLN A 182 3.49 -2.23 2.17
C GLN A 182 4.12 -1.95 0.80
N LEU A 183 3.47 -2.40 -0.27
CA LEU A 183 4.05 -2.46 -1.63
C LEU A 183 3.03 -2.15 -2.73
N VAL A 184 3.50 -1.67 -3.89
CA VAL A 184 2.66 -1.65 -5.10
C VAL A 184 2.53 -3.07 -5.60
N TRP A 185 1.31 -3.59 -5.61
CA TRP A 185 1.03 -4.91 -6.15
C TRP A 185 -0.40 -4.99 -6.64
N ASN A 186 -0.57 -5.40 -7.89
CA ASN A 186 -1.87 -5.62 -8.50
C ASN A 186 -1.76 -6.65 -9.62
N VAL A 187 -2.90 -7.09 -10.15
CA VAL A 187 -2.96 -8.15 -11.17
C VAL A 187 -2.20 -7.83 -12.47
N LEU A 188 -1.89 -6.55 -12.74
CA LEU A 188 -1.10 -6.13 -13.90
C LEU A 188 0.40 -5.91 -13.58
N GLU A 189 0.74 -5.78 -12.31
CA GLU A 189 2.09 -5.46 -11.80
C GLU A 189 2.40 -6.46 -10.67
N GLN A 190 2.79 -7.69 -11.02
CA GLN A 190 2.87 -8.81 -10.06
C GLN A 190 4.28 -9.08 -9.54
N GLU A 191 5.32 -8.60 -10.23
CA GLU A 191 6.70 -9.03 -10.05
C GLU A 191 7.25 -8.84 -8.64
N VAL A 192 7.13 -7.64 -8.08
CA VAL A 192 7.59 -7.33 -6.71
C VAL A 192 6.85 -8.17 -5.67
N GLY A 193 5.53 -8.30 -5.82
CA GLY A 193 4.73 -9.11 -4.90
C GLY A 193 5.06 -10.60 -4.99
N ASN A 194 5.24 -11.13 -6.21
CA ASN A 194 5.61 -12.53 -6.42
C ASN A 194 7.00 -12.84 -5.85
N HIS A 195 7.96 -11.91 -5.98
CA HIS A 195 9.28 -12.01 -5.36
C HIS A 195 9.15 -12.13 -3.84
N PHE A 196 8.42 -11.23 -3.18
CA PHE A 196 8.26 -11.31 -1.72
C PHE A 196 7.45 -12.52 -1.24
N LEU A 197 6.53 -13.06 -2.03
CA LEU A 197 5.91 -14.35 -1.73
C LEU A 197 6.95 -15.47 -1.66
N GLU A 198 7.89 -15.49 -2.62
CA GLU A 198 8.99 -16.46 -2.65
C GLU A 198 9.93 -16.23 -1.46
N THR A 199 10.35 -14.98 -1.20
CA THR A 199 11.20 -14.64 -0.03
C THR A 199 10.55 -15.08 1.29
N ILE A 200 9.26 -14.82 1.50
CA ILE A 200 8.52 -15.25 2.70
C ILE A 200 8.48 -16.78 2.81
N GLU A 201 8.19 -17.50 1.71
CA GLU A 201 8.19 -18.97 1.71
C GLU A 201 9.57 -19.56 2.02
N GLU A 202 10.64 -18.98 1.44
CA GLU A 202 12.01 -19.44 1.61
C GLU A 202 12.57 -19.19 3.02
N THR A 203 12.32 -18.00 3.57
CA THR A 203 12.76 -17.61 4.91
C THR A 203 11.89 -18.22 6.01
N GLY A 204 10.64 -18.55 5.70
CA GLY A 204 9.63 -18.96 6.68
C GLY A 204 9.18 -17.81 7.60
N SER A 205 9.39 -16.56 7.17
CA SER A 205 8.96 -15.36 7.88
C SER A 205 7.43 -15.28 7.99
N SER A 206 6.92 -14.62 9.02
CA SER A 206 5.49 -14.32 9.18
C SER A 206 5.11 -12.92 8.67
N THR A 207 6.04 -12.16 8.10
CA THR A 207 5.77 -10.82 7.53
C THR A 207 4.55 -10.83 6.61
N SER A 208 3.60 -9.94 6.91
CA SER A 208 2.43 -9.74 6.06
C SER A 208 2.69 -8.74 4.94
N LEU A 209 2.12 -8.99 3.76
CA LEU A 209 2.14 -8.05 2.65
C LEU A 209 0.88 -7.17 2.70
N ILE A 210 1.06 -5.87 2.48
CA ILE A 210 -0.02 -4.87 2.39
C ILE A 210 -0.02 -4.24 0.98
N PRO A 211 -0.76 -4.82 0.02
CA PRO A 211 -0.87 -4.27 -1.32
C PRO A 211 -1.57 -2.92 -1.35
N ARG A 212 -0.92 -1.92 -1.95
CA ARG A 212 -1.51 -0.65 -2.37
C ARG A 212 -1.60 -0.55 -3.89
N VAL A 213 -2.44 0.36 -4.37
CA VAL A 213 -2.77 0.54 -5.80
C VAL A 213 -3.38 -0.72 -6.44
N PRO A 214 -4.36 -1.40 -5.78
CA PRO A 214 -4.92 -2.66 -6.28
C PRO A 214 -5.63 -2.52 -7.63
N HIS A 215 -6.07 -1.31 -7.98
CA HIS A 215 -6.81 -1.04 -9.22
C HIS A 215 -5.95 -0.48 -10.36
N SER A 216 -4.62 -0.55 -10.26
CA SER A 216 -3.67 -0.02 -11.25
C SER A 216 -4.05 1.40 -11.68
N SER A 217 -4.10 2.31 -10.71
CA SER A 217 -4.44 3.74 -10.89
C SER A 217 -5.78 4.05 -11.60
N GLY A 218 -6.71 3.08 -11.61
CA GLY A 218 -8.07 3.26 -12.10
C GLY A 218 -8.39 2.53 -13.41
N ILE A 219 -7.46 1.74 -13.94
CA ILE A 219 -7.75 0.86 -15.08
C ILE A 219 -8.69 -0.27 -14.63
N LEU A 220 -8.35 -0.98 -13.56
CA LEU A 220 -9.08 -2.19 -13.15
C LEU A 220 -10.43 -1.91 -12.47
N ASN A 221 -10.70 -0.66 -12.11
CA ASN A 221 -12.01 -0.20 -11.65
C ASN A 221 -12.74 0.68 -12.68
N GLU A 222 -12.17 0.80 -13.90
CA GLU A 222 -12.74 1.52 -15.04
C GLU A 222 -13.00 3.02 -14.81
N GLN A 223 -12.46 3.60 -13.73
CA GLN A 223 -12.57 5.03 -13.46
C GLN A 223 -11.63 5.87 -14.35
N VAL A 224 -10.69 5.23 -15.07
CA VAL A 224 -9.89 5.88 -16.12
C VAL A 224 -9.99 5.07 -17.41
N THR A 225 -10.62 5.68 -18.41
CA THR A 225 -10.80 5.15 -19.77
C THR A 225 -9.90 5.88 -20.78
N PRO A 226 -9.68 5.32 -21.99
CA PRO A 226 -8.94 6.04 -23.05
C PRO A 226 -9.60 7.36 -23.47
N ASP A 227 -10.89 7.55 -23.20
CA ASP A 227 -11.66 8.77 -23.46
C ASP A 227 -11.68 9.74 -22.27
N THR A 228 -11.03 9.41 -21.14
CA THR A 228 -11.09 10.21 -19.91
C THR A 228 -10.19 11.45 -20.03
N GLU A 229 -10.79 12.64 -19.99
CA GLU A 229 -10.05 13.89 -19.77
C GLU A 229 -9.69 14.01 -18.28
N LEU A 230 -8.42 13.80 -17.93
CA LEU A 230 -7.93 13.98 -16.56
C LEU A 230 -7.81 15.48 -16.22
N GLY A 231 -8.17 15.83 -14.98
CA GLY A 231 -8.15 17.22 -14.52
C GLY A 231 -6.74 17.82 -14.41
N GLU A 232 -6.65 19.15 -14.43
CA GLU A 232 -5.39 19.87 -14.24
C GLU A 232 -4.85 19.59 -12.82
N GLY A 233 -3.76 18.80 -12.72
CA GLY A 233 -3.15 18.38 -11.45
C GLY A 233 -3.29 16.89 -11.09
N ASP A 234 -4.06 16.11 -11.86
CA ASP A 234 -4.16 14.66 -11.65
C ASP A 234 -2.86 13.98 -12.09
N HIS A 235 -2.13 13.39 -11.13
CA HIS A 235 -0.83 12.76 -11.38
C HIS A 235 -0.89 11.60 -12.40
N ARG A 236 -2.07 11.01 -12.63
CA ARG A 236 -2.27 9.98 -13.64
C ARG A 236 -2.07 10.53 -15.06
N GLY A 237 -2.24 11.85 -15.24
CA GLY A 237 -1.95 12.54 -16.50
C GLY A 237 -0.47 12.54 -16.89
N PHE A 238 0.44 12.08 -16.02
CA PHE A 238 1.86 11.90 -16.32
C PHE A 238 2.20 10.53 -16.93
N ARG A 239 1.26 9.57 -16.98
CA ARG A 239 1.50 8.25 -17.60
C ARG A 239 1.42 8.32 -19.14
N PRO A 240 2.23 7.55 -19.88
CA PRO A 240 2.15 7.48 -21.34
C PRO A 240 0.78 7.00 -21.83
N ASP A 241 0.35 7.44 -23.02
CA ASP A 241 -0.90 6.97 -23.64
C ASP A 241 -0.84 5.46 -23.90
N GLU A 242 0.34 4.95 -24.25
CA GLU A 242 0.62 3.53 -24.48
C GLU A 242 0.32 2.66 -23.25
N TRP A 243 0.56 3.18 -22.05
CA TRP A 243 0.25 2.49 -20.80
C TRP A 243 -1.27 2.33 -20.63
N TYR A 244 -2.04 3.36 -20.94
CA TYR A 244 -3.51 3.29 -20.90
C TYR A 244 -4.05 2.30 -21.92
N GLU A 245 -3.57 2.36 -23.16
CA GLU A 245 -4.04 1.48 -24.22
C GLU A 245 -3.75 0.00 -23.93
N THR A 246 -2.53 -0.31 -23.48
CA THR A 246 -2.14 -1.68 -23.15
C THR A 246 -2.86 -2.18 -21.91
N GLY A 247 -2.98 -1.34 -20.87
CA GLY A 247 -3.71 -1.71 -19.66
C GLY A 247 -5.19 -2.02 -19.91
N TRP A 248 -5.86 -1.29 -20.82
CA TRP A 248 -7.24 -1.61 -21.22
C TRP A 248 -7.34 -2.92 -22.01
N GLU A 249 -6.37 -3.25 -22.87
CA GLU A 249 -6.34 -4.56 -23.52
C GLU A 249 -6.13 -5.70 -22.52
N LYS A 250 -5.26 -5.50 -21.51
CA LYS A 250 -5.05 -6.45 -20.40
C LYS A 250 -6.35 -6.64 -19.60
N LEU A 251 -7.04 -5.55 -19.27
CA LEU A 251 -8.34 -5.58 -18.61
C LEU A 251 -9.37 -6.42 -19.39
N GLU A 252 -9.48 -6.22 -20.71
CA GLU A 252 -10.41 -6.99 -21.54
C GLU A 252 -10.12 -8.50 -21.50
N LYS A 253 -8.84 -8.89 -21.36
CA LYS A 253 -8.46 -10.30 -21.16
C LYS A 253 -8.78 -10.83 -19.77
N LEU A 254 -8.92 -9.98 -18.76
CA LEU A 254 -9.25 -10.32 -17.37
C LEU A 254 -10.75 -10.36 -17.06
N ARG A 255 -11.62 -9.97 -18.01
CA ARG A 255 -13.10 -9.97 -17.85
C ARG A 255 -13.71 -11.29 -17.38
N PHE A 256 -13.01 -12.42 -17.56
CA PHE A 256 -13.46 -13.71 -17.03
C PHE A 256 -13.48 -13.77 -15.49
N LEU A 257 -12.79 -12.85 -14.81
CA LEU A 257 -12.85 -12.71 -13.36
C LEU A 257 -14.14 -12.01 -12.90
N GLU A 258 -14.88 -11.35 -13.79
CA GLU A 258 -16.20 -10.81 -13.44
C GLU A 258 -17.23 -11.93 -13.33
N ARG A 259 -18.21 -11.73 -12.43
CA ARG A 259 -19.39 -12.59 -12.34
C ARG A 259 -20.63 -11.72 -12.34
N ASP A 260 -21.50 -11.94 -13.33
CA ASP A 260 -22.73 -11.16 -13.54
C ASP A 260 -23.52 -10.99 -12.23
N GLY A 261 -23.48 -9.77 -11.68
CA GLY A 261 -24.20 -9.40 -10.46
C GLY A 261 -23.63 -9.99 -9.15
N GLU A 262 -22.47 -10.62 -9.17
CA GLU A 262 -21.83 -11.21 -7.98
C GLU A 262 -20.42 -10.65 -7.68
N ARG A 263 -19.63 -10.30 -8.70
CA ARG A 263 -18.26 -9.77 -8.52
C ARG A 263 -17.90 -8.83 -9.68
N THR A 264 -17.64 -7.56 -9.38
CA THR A 264 -17.11 -6.57 -10.34
C THR A 264 -15.62 -6.76 -10.59
N MET A 265 -15.05 -6.11 -11.60
CA MET A 265 -13.60 -6.11 -11.76
C MET A 265 -12.85 -5.47 -10.59
N GLY A 266 -13.35 -4.34 -10.07
CA GLY A 266 -12.75 -3.69 -8.89
C GLY A 266 -12.68 -4.63 -7.69
N GLN A 267 -13.72 -5.43 -7.47
CA GLN A 267 -13.75 -6.46 -6.41
C GLN A 267 -12.84 -7.65 -6.75
N ALA A 268 -12.81 -8.10 -8.00
CA ALA A 268 -11.98 -9.21 -8.42
C ALA A 268 -10.47 -8.92 -8.27
N SER A 269 -10.04 -7.68 -8.55
CA SER A 269 -8.64 -7.27 -8.36
C SER A 269 -8.21 -7.32 -6.90
N ILE A 270 -9.07 -6.90 -5.97
CA ILE A 270 -8.81 -7.01 -4.53
C ILE A 270 -8.87 -8.48 -4.08
N ALA A 271 -9.86 -9.24 -4.54
CA ALA A 271 -10.01 -10.65 -4.19
C ALA A 271 -8.85 -11.52 -4.73
N TRP A 272 -8.19 -11.10 -5.81
CA TRP A 272 -6.96 -11.73 -6.30
C TRP A 272 -5.81 -11.53 -5.30
N LEU A 273 -5.60 -10.30 -4.83
CA LEU A 273 -4.58 -10.00 -3.80
C LEU A 273 -4.85 -10.79 -2.51
N LEU A 274 -6.10 -10.80 -2.04
CA LEU A 274 -6.53 -11.56 -0.86
C LEU A 274 -6.49 -13.10 -1.05
N SER A 275 -6.16 -13.59 -2.25
CA SER A 275 -5.98 -15.03 -2.49
C SER A 275 -4.60 -15.54 -2.09
N HIS A 276 -3.65 -14.63 -1.84
CA HIS A 276 -2.31 -14.93 -1.39
C HIS A 276 -2.26 -14.94 0.14
N GLU A 277 -1.77 -16.03 0.73
CA GLU A 277 -1.80 -16.23 2.20
C GLU A 277 -1.10 -15.12 3.00
N PRO A 278 0.07 -14.59 2.58
CA PRO A 278 0.71 -13.49 3.30
C PRO A 278 0.00 -12.13 3.21
N VAL A 279 -1.06 -11.98 2.40
CA VAL A 279 -1.77 -10.70 2.27
C VAL A 279 -2.80 -10.56 3.40
N ALA A 280 -2.48 -9.74 4.39
CA ALA A 280 -3.37 -9.47 5.53
C ALA A 280 -4.45 -8.42 5.21
N THR A 281 -4.09 -7.37 4.46
CA THR A 281 -5.02 -6.28 4.09
C THR A 281 -4.61 -5.63 2.79
N VAL A 282 -5.60 -5.16 2.01
CA VAL A 282 -5.40 -4.38 0.78
C VAL A 282 -5.85 -2.95 1.02
N THR A 283 -5.04 -1.96 0.64
CA THR A 283 -5.33 -0.53 0.83
C THR A 283 -5.68 0.17 -0.50
N PRO A 284 -6.94 0.09 -0.97
CA PRO A 284 -7.38 0.85 -2.12
C PRO A 284 -7.48 2.35 -1.83
N THR A 285 -7.51 3.12 -2.91
CA THR A 285 -7.61 4.59 -2.88
C THR A 285 -9.05 5.03 -3.09
N PHE A 286 -9.81 5.17 -2.01
CA PHE A 286 -11.22 5.59 -2.08
C PHE A 286 -11.36 7.09 -2.42
N ARG A 287 -12.17 7.43 -3.43
CA ARG A 287 -12.52 8.82 -3.76
C ARG A 287 -13.96 9.17 -3.44
N THR A 288 -14.84 8.18 -3.39
CA THR A 288 -16.27 8.36 -3.11
C THR A 288 -16.80 7.32 -2.12
N ARG A 289 -18.01 7.54 -1.59
CA ARG A 289 -18.70 6.51 -0.78
C ARG A 289 -19.06 5.27 -1.60
N ASP A 290 -19.37 5.45 -2.88
CA ASP A 290 -19.66 4.34 -3.78
C ASP A 290 -18.41 3.43 -3.95
N ASP A 291 -17.21 4.01 -3.96
CA ASP A 291 -15.96 3.22 -3.96
C ASP A 291 -15.85 2.37 -2.68
N ILE A 292 -16.18 2.94 -1.52
CA ILE A 292 -16.17 2.22 -0.23
C ILE A 292 -17.20 1.10 -0.27
N ASP A 293 -18.44 1.38 -0.66
CA ASP A 293 -19.52 0.40 -0.74
C ASP A 293 -19.17 -0.76 -1.68
N GLU A 294 -18.60 -0.45 -2.85
CA GLU A 294 -18.28 -1.46 -3.85
C GLU A 294 -17.08 -2.31 -3.43
N TRP A 295 -15.97 -1.68 -3.03
CA TRP A 295 -14.70 -2.40 -2.90
C TRP A 295 -14.54 -3.09 -1.55
N THR A 296 -15.18 -2.60 -0.47
CA THR A 296 -15.21 -3.33 0.82
C THR A 296 -15.93 -4.67 0.70
N ALA A 297 -16.93 -4.76 -0.17
CA ALA A 297 -17.63 -6.00 -0.46
C ALA A 297 -16.73 -7.07 -1.10
N ALA A 298 -15.53 -6.72 -1.60
CA ALA A 298 -14.56 -7.68 -2.13
C ALA A 298 -14.13 -8.76 -1.12
N SER A 299 -14.21 -8.46 0.18
CA SER A 299 -13.96 -9.44 1.25
C SER A 299 -15.06 -10.52 1.33
N ASP A 300 -16.27 -10.23 0.84
CA ASP A 300 -17.44 -11.13 0.93
C ASP A 300 -17.86 -11.75 -0.42
N VAL A 301 -17.29 -11.30 -1.55
CA VAL A 301 -17.56 -11.92 -2.86
C VAL A 301 -16.97 -13.33 -2.95
N PRO A 302 -17.42 -14.18 -3.89
CA PRO A 302 -16.80 -15.48 -4.10
C PRO A 302 -15.30 -15.38 -4.36
N LYS A 303 -14.50 -16.10 -3.56
CA LYS A 303 -13.05 -16.26 -3.79
C LYS A 303 -12.77 -16.71 -5.22
N LEU A 304 -11.64 -16.29 -5.77
CA LEU A 304 -11.19 -16.75 -7.07
C LEU A 304 -10.96 -18.27 -7.01
N SER A 305 -11.43 -18.97 -8.04
CA SER A 305 -11.21 -20.40 -8.18
C SER A 305 -9.77 -20.68 -8.62
N ALA A 306 -9.28 -21.89 -8.36
CA ALA A 306 -7.96 -22.30 -8.82
C ALA A 306 -7.78 -22.19 -10.36
N GLU A 307 -8.86 -22.37 -11.14
CA GLU A 307 -8.84 -22.17 -12.59
C GLU A 307 -8.73 -20.69 -12.98
N GLU A 308 -9.38 -19.80 -12.22
CA GLU A 308 -9.28 -18.35 -12.44
C GLU A 308 -7.87 -17.85 -12.11
N LEU A 309 -7.29 -18.30 -10.98
CA LEU A 309 -5.93 -17.94 -10.56
C LEU A 309 -4.88 -18.44 -11.57
N ALA A 310 -4.93 -19.71 -11.96
CA ALA A 310 -3.99 -20.28 -12.93
C ALA A 310 -4.06 -19.57 -14.31
N ARG A 311 -5.25 -19.08 -14.70
CA ARG A 311 -5.40 -18.33 -15.94
C ARG A 311 -4.83 -16.91 -15.84
N VAL A 312 -4.91 -16.27 -14.68
CA VAL A 312 -4.26 -14.97 -14.43
C VAL A 312 -2.75 -15.13 -14.50
N GLU A 313 -2.21 -16.18 -13.89
CA GLU A 313 -0.78 -16.53 -13.94
C GLU A 313 -0.32 -16.75 -15.39
N GLU A 314 -0.99 -17.61 -16.17
CA GLU A 314 -0.68 -17.84 -17.59
C GLU A 314 -0.72 -16.55 -18.42
N LEU A 315 -1.70 -15.67 -18.15
CA LEU A 315 -1.77 -14.38 -18.83
C LEU A 315 -0.57 -13.50 -18.46
N TYR A 316 -0.21 -13.41 -17.19
CA TYR A 316 0.93 -12.60 -16.75
C TYR A 316 2.25 -13.10 -17.34
N GLU A 317 2.50 -14.42 -17.31
CA GLU A 317 3.72 -15.04 -17.85
C GLU A 317 3.93 -14.78 -19.35
N ASN A 318 2.84 -14.63 -20.11
CA ASN A 318 2.88 -14.37 -21.55
C ASN A 318 2.67 -12.89 -21.89
N ASP A 319 2.86 -11.98 -20.92
CA ASP A 319 2.58 -10.54 -21.02
C ASP A 319 1.22 -10.23 -21.66
N PHE A 320 0.21 -11.00 -21.25
CA PHE A 320 -1.15 -10.95 -21.74
C PHE A 320 -1.24 -11.09 -23.27
N ASP A 321 -0.30 -11.77 -23.94
CA ASP A 321 -0.09 -11.80 -25.40
C ASP A 321 -0.08 -10.41 -26.07
N ILE A 322 0.50 -9.40 -25.42
CA ILE A 322 0.61 -8.04 -25.93
C ILE A 322 2.07 -7.76 -26.26
N ASP A 323 2.41 -7.72 -27.55
CA ASP A 323 3.81 -7.54 -28.01
C ASP A 323 4.27 -6.06 -28.07
N ARG A 324 3.46 -5.12 -27.58
CA ARG A 324 3.73 -3.67 -27.71
C ARG A 324 4.17 -3.07 -26.38
N ASP A 325 5.18 -2.21 -26.47
CA ASP A 325 5.73 -1.43 -25.37
C ASP A 325 4.66 -0.55 -24.71
N ASP A 326 4.60 -0.55 -23.38
CA ASP A 326 3.65 0.27 -22.62
C ASP A 326 4.22 1.65 -22.25
N GLY A 327 5.44 1.97 -22.70
CA GLY A 327 6.12 3.24 -22.44
C GLY A 327 6.62 3.40 -21.01
N MET A 328 6.47 2.39 -20.15
CA MET A 328 6.82 2.49 -18.74
C MET A 328 8.27 2.12 -18.44
N ASP A 329 9.05 1.61 -19.40
CA ASP A 329 10.43 1.17 -19.20
C ASP A 329 11.34 2.22 -18.52
N SER A 330 11.15 3.52 -18.78
CA SER A 330 11.93 4.58 -18.10
C SER A 330 11.44 4.91 -16.68
N LEU A 331 10.29 4.40 -16.28
CA LEU A 331 9.61 4.63 -15.00
C LEU A 331 9.64 3.39 -14.10
N ARG A 332 9.86 2.20 -14.66
CA ARG A 332 10.15 0.96 -13.94
C ARG A 332 11.65 0.94 -13.57
N SER A 333 12.02 1.50 -12.42
CA SER A 333 13.38 1.30 -11.90
C SER A 333 13.57 -0.16 -11.43
N SER A 334 14.81 -0.66 -11.54
CA SER A 334 15.32 -1.99 -11.17
C SER A 334 14.32 -3.12 -10.88
N VAL A 335 13.74 -3.63 -11.97
CA VAL A 335 13.06 -4.92 -11.97
C VAL A 335 14.05 -6.11 -12.05
N ASP A 336 15.26 -5.86 -12.57
CA ASP A 336 16.25 -6.90 -12.87
C ASP A 336 17.13 -7.33 -11.65
N GLY A 337 16.76 -6.98 -10.41
CA GLY A 337 17.53 -7.30 -9.19
C GLY A 337 18.86 -6.53 -9.03
N ALA A 338 19.04 -5.45 -9.79
CA ALA A 338 20.25 -4.62 -9.74
C ALA A 338 20.38 -3.86 -8.39
N ASP A 339 19.26 -3.58 -7.75
CA ASP A 339 19.12 -3.06 -6.39
C ASP A 339 19.67 -4.05 -5.37
N ILE A 340 19.25 -5.32 -5.42
CA ILE A 340 19.76 -6.42 -4.56
C ILE A 340 21.29 -6.56 -4.71
N GLU A 341 21.79 -6.61 -5.95
CA GLU A 341 23.24 -6.69 -6.22
C GLU A 341 24.00 -5.47 -5.68
N SER A 342 23.38 -4.29 -5.71
CA SER A 342 23.98 -3.05 -5.22
C SER A 342 23.98 -2.94 -3.69
N ALA A 343 22.94 -3.47 -3.03
CA ALA A 343 22.81 -3.55 -1.59
C ALA A 343 23.78 -4.58 -0.97
N GLY A 344 24.37 -5.46 -1.79
CA GLY A 344 25.28 -6.49 -1.33
C GLY A 344 24.59 -7.62 -0.56
N LEU A 345 23.26 -7.72 -0.70
CA LEU A 345 22.48 -8.88 -0.29
C LEU A 345 22.89 -10.02 -1.22
N ASP A 346 23.70 -10.95 -0.69
CA ASP A 346 24.22 -12.10 -1.43
C ASP A 346 23.02 -12.92 -1.92
N LYS A 347 22.99 -13.29 -3.20
CA LYS A 347 22.07 -14.30 -3.72
C LYS A 347 22.08 -15.50 -2.78
N LEU A 348 21.04 -15.66 -1.96
CA LEU A 348 20.79 -16.92 -1.28
C LEU A 348 20.77 -17.98 -2.37
N ALA A 349 21.75 -18.88 -2.22
CA ALA A 349 22.27 -19.66 -3.31
C ALA A 349 21.23 -20.67 -3.81
N ALA A 350 20.61 -20.37 -4.94
CA ALA A 350 20.01 -21.37 -5.81
C ALA A 350 21.13 -22.23 -6.43
N ASP A 351 21.31 -23.43 -5.90
CA ASP A 351 21.94 -24.58 -6.58
C ASP A 351 20.92 -25.73 -6.66
#